data_AF-A0A355AYX9-F1
#
_entry.id   AF-A0A355AYX9-F1
#
_cell.length_a   1.000
_cell.length_b   1.000
_cell.length_c   1.000
_cell.angle_alpha   90.00
_cell.angle_beta   90.00
_cell.angle_gamma   90.00
#
_symmetry.space_group_name_H-M   'P 1'
#
loop_
_entity.id
_entity.type
_entity.pdbx_description
1 polymer ?
#
loop_
_entity_poly.entity_id
_entity_poly.type
_entity_poly.pdbx_seq_one_letter_code
_entity_poly.pdbx_strand_id
1 'polypeptide(L)'
;MKFALYADIHAQLAPMDVILAEVDKHNVDWEIVMGDHVMGGPEPGEVVDRLRSRKNCLAILGNFDRWVIDKVDEQDNPFPNRNDGSRLTREHMTDDQLNWLRSLPHEFIFTAEPGHDMHVFHALPGDDEGALP
;
A
#
# COMPACT_ATOMS: atom_id res chain seq x y z
N MET A 1 22.37 -7.64 -3.29
CA MET A 1 20.95 -7.70 -2.97
C MET A 1 20.18 -6.98 -4.07
N LYS A 2 19.05 -7.52 -4.52
CA LYS A 2 18.23 -6.98 -5.59
C LYS A 2 16.81 -6.75 -5.06
N PHE A 3 16.29 -5.55 -5.26
CA PHE A 3 14.96 -5.16 -4.81
C PHE A 3 14.06 -4.90 -6.03
N ALA A 4 12.77 -5.19 -5.88
CA ALA A 4 11.72 -4.61 -6.71
C ALA A 4 10.92 -3.61 -5.86
N LEU A 5 10.77 -2.39 -6.36
CA LEU A 5 10.02 -1.33 -5.70
C LEU A 5 8.84 -0.96 -6.59
N TYR A 6 7.65 -0.90 -6.01
CA TYR A 6 6.43 -0.44 -6.68
C TYR A 6 5.47 0.17 -5.66
N ALA A 7 4.48 0.92 -6.11
CA ALA A 7 3.57 1.70 -5.26
C ALA A 7 2.25 1.96 -6.01
N ASP A 8 1.29 2.60 -5.34
CA ASP A 8 0.10 3.20 -5.97
C ASP A 8 -0.71 2.20 -6.82
N ILE A 9 -0.93 1.01 -6.27
CA ILE A 9 -1.70 -0.05 -6.94
C ILE A 9 -3.17 0.36 -7.07
N HIS A 10 -3.70 1.09 -6.07
CA HIS A 10 -5.06 1.64 -6.05
C HIS A 10 -6.13 0.61 -6.40
N ALA A 11 -6.10 -0.57 -5.79
CA ALA A 11 -7.07 -1.64 -6.02
C ALA A 11 -7.22 -2.07 -7.49
N GLN A 12 -6.18 -1.90 -8.32
CA GLN A 12 -6.16 -2.35 -9.71
C GLN A 12 -5.41 -3.68 -9.85
N LEU A 13 -6.14 -4.79 -9.85
CA LEU A 13 -5.54 -6.12 -9.85
C LEU A 13 -4.85 -6.46 -11.19
N ALA A 14 -5.48 -6.11 -12.32
CA ALA A 14 -4.93 -6.46 -13.63
C ALA A 14 -3.56 -5.79 -13.93
N PRO A 15 -3.35 -4.48 -13.68
CA PRO A 15 -2.02 -3.88 -13.75
C PRO A 15 -1.01 -4.47 -12.75
N MET A 16 -1.44 -4.74 -11.51
CA MET A 16 -0.61 -5.39 -10.50
C MET A 16 -0.09 -6.74 -11.00
N ASP A 17 -0.94 -7.56 -11.60
CA ASP A 17 -0.57 -8.88 -12.11
C ASP A 17 0.50 -8.81 -13.20
N VAL A 18 0.47 -7.78 -14.04
CA VAL A 18 1.51 -7.53 -15.05
C VAL A 18 2.85 -7.17 -14.39
N ILE A 19 2.82 -6.30 -13.36
CA ILE A 19 4.01 -5.92 -12.60
C ILE A 19 4.62 -7.15 -11.91
N LEU A 20 3.81 -7.94 -11.21
CA LEU A 20 4.26 -9.14 -10.51
C LEU A 20 4.88 -10.17 -11.46
N ALA A 21 4.25 -10.39 -12.62
CA ALA A 21 4.80 -11.29 -13.63
C ALA A 21 6.15 -10.83 -14.16
N GLU A 22 6.42 -9.52 -14.20
CA GLU A 22 7.74 -9.00 -14.54
C GLU A 22 8.72 -9.19 -13.39
N VAL A 23 8.34 -8.82 -12.16
CA VAL A 23 9.16 -8.98 -10.95
C VAL A 23 9.65 -10.42 -10.79
N ASP A 24 8.78 -11.40 -11.02
CA ASP A 24 9.09 -12.83 -10.89
C ASP A 24 10.19 -13.31 -11.86
N LYS A 25 10.42 -12.61 -12.99
CA LYS A 25 11.50 -12.93 -13.93
C LYS A 25 12.88 -12.49 -13.41
N HIS A 26 12.92 -11.56 -12.46
CA HIS A 26 14.15 -10.89 -12.04
C HIS A 26 14.84 -11.52 -10.84
N ASN A 27 14.24 -12.56 -10.22
CA ASN A 27 14.73 -13.24 -9.01
C ASN A 27 15.19 -12.23 -7.94
N VAL A 28 14.30 -11.32 -7.54
CA VAL A 28 14.60 -10.32 -6.52
C VAL A 28 14.67 -10.96 -5.12
N ASP A 29 15.49 -10.40 -4.25
CA ASP A 29 15.61 -10.85 -2.86
C ASP A 29 14.43 -10.35 -2.02
N TRP A 30 13.97 -9.13 -2.31
CA TRP A 30 12.89 -8.42 -1.61
C TRP A 30 12.01 -7.62 -2.57
N GLU A 31 10.72 -7.60 -2.26
CA GLU A 31 9.77 -6.64 -2.81
C GLU A 31 9.42 -5.60 -1.77
N ILE A 32 9.30 -4.35 -2.20
CA ILE A 32 8.90 -3.23 -1.35
C ILE A 32 7.73 -2.52 -2.04
N VAL A 33 6.59 -2.46 -1.33
CA VAL A 33 5.34 -1.87 -1.83
C VAL A 33 5.00 -0.62 -1.03
N MET A 34 5.09 0.54 -1.65
CA MET A 34 5.15 1.83 -0.96
C MET A 34 3.79 2.51 -0.83
N GLY A 35 2.81 1.82 -0.25
CA GLY A 35 1.48 2.37 0.03
C GLY A 35 0.52 2.43 -1.15
N ASP A 36 -0.66 2.96 -0.85
CA ASP A 36 -1.79 3.17 -1.76
C ASP A 36 -2.17 1.86 -2.49
N HIS A 37 -2.35 0.82 -1.69
CA HIS A 37 -2.71 -0.50 -2.16
C HIS A 37 -4.17 -0.57 -2.59
N VAL A 38 -5.05 0.12 -1.86
CA VAL A 38 -6.49 0.11 -2.07
C VAL A 38 -7.03 1.47 -2.48
N MET A 39 -8.36 1.57 -2.67
CA MET A 39 -9.11 2.77 -3.07
C MET A 39 -8.70 3.34 -4.45
N GLY A 40 -9.68 3.49 -5.34
CA GLY A 40 -9.49 3.99 -6.72
C GLY A 40 -9.77 2.95 -7.81
N GLY A 41 -9.72 1.67 -7.45
CA GLY A 41 -10.02 0.53 -8.31
C GLY A 41 -11.03 -0.44 -7.66
N PRO A 42 -11.51 -1.43 -8.43
CA PRO A 42 -12.63 -2.28 -8.01
C PRO A 42 -12.23 -3.50 -7.17
N GLU A 43 -10.93 -3.81 -7.03
CA GLU A 43 -10.44 -5.10 -6.51
C GLU A 43 -9.58 -4.96 -5.23
N PRO A 44 -10.01 -4.23 -4.19
CA PRO A 44 -9.15 -3.94 -3.05
C PRO A 44 -8.82 -5.19 -2.21
N GLY A 45 -9.78 -6.10 -2.04
CA GLY A 45 -9.57 -7.33 -1.29
C GLY A 45 -8.58 -8.26 -1.99
N GLU A 46 -8.72 -8.42 -3.31
CA GLU A 46 -7.84 -9.26 -4.12
C GLU A 46 -6.42 -8.73 -4.19
N VAL A 47 -6.24 -7.40 -4.26
CA VAL A 47 -4.90 -6.78 -4.18
C VAL A 47 -4.26 -7.08 -2.83
N VAL A 48 -4.99 -6.92 -1.72
CA VAL A 48 -4.48 -7.25 -0.38
C VAL A 48 -4.08 -8.71 -0.29
N ASP A 49 -4.93 -9.64 -0.72
CA ASP A 49 -4.63 -11.07 -0.65
C ASP A 49 -3.45 -11.45 -1.55
N ARG A 50 -3.31 -10.77 -2.69
CA ARG A 50 -2.15 -10.99 -3.57
C ARG A 50 -0.87 -10.52 -2.89
N LEU A 51 -0.84 -9.32 -2.30
CA LEU A 51 0.31 -8.82 -1.55
C LEU A 51 0.69 -9.75 -0.39
N ARG A 52 -0.31 -10.19 0.39
CA ARG A 52 -0.12 -11.14 1.50
C ARG A 52 0.47 -12.49 1.07
N SER A 53 0.20 -12.91 -0.17
CA SER A 53 0.73 -14.17 -0.72
C SER A 53 2.18 -14.07 -1.21
N ARG A 54 2.71 -12.85 -1.41
CA ARG A 54 4.08 -12.64 -1.87
C ARG A 54 5.07 -13.07 -0.79
N LYS A 55 6.15 -13.74 -1.20
CA LYS A 55 7.28 -14.06 -0.31
C LYS A 55 8.24 -12.89 -0.26
N ASN A 56 8.80 -12.59 0.92
CA ASN A 56 9.76 -11.50 1.11
C ASN A 56 9.25 -10.14 0.59
N CYS A 57 7.97 -9.86 0.82
CA CYS A 57 7.34 -8.60 0.45
C CYS A 57 7.12 -7.74 1.70
N LEU A 58 7.67 -6.53 1.67
CA LEU A 58 7.50 -5.52 2.71
C LEU A 58 6.59 -4.43 2.17
N ALA A 59 5.44 -4.26 2.79
CA ALA A 59 4.46 -3.24 2.44
C ALA A 59 4.40 -2.17 3.53
N ILE A 60 4.17 -0.92 3.14
CA ILE A 60 3.88 0.20 4.05
C ILE A 60 2.52 0.80 3.72
N LEU A 61 1.94 1.53 4.67
CA LEU A 61 0.72 2.31 4.43
C LEU A 61 0.99 3.51 3.52
N GLY A 62 0.07 3.74 2.58
CA GLY A 62 -0.13 5.05 1.95
C GLY A 62 -1.31 5.80 2.58
N ASN A 63 -1.52 7.05 2.17
CA ASN A 63 -2.63 7.82 2.70
C ASN A 63 -3.98 7.23 2.28
N PHE A 64 -4.14 6.75 1.05
CA PHE A 64 -5.41 6.15 0.61
C PHE A 64 -5.75 4.90 1.43
N ASP A 65 -4.76 4.10 1.81
CA ASP A 65 -4.96 2.98 2.73
C ASP A 65 -5.45 3.49 4.09
N ARG A 66 -4.80 4.52 4.65
CA ARG A 66 -5.18 5.15 5.92
C ARG A 66 -6.60 5.73 5.89
N TRP A 67 -7.01 6.33 4.77
CA TRP A 67 -8.37 6.82 4.57
C TRP A 67 -9.41 5.69 4.74
N VAL A 68 -9.09 4.50 4.21
CA VAL A 68 -9.94 3.31 4.27
C VAL A 68 -9.98 2.68 5.67
N ILE A 69 -8.88 2.68 6.43
CA ILE A 69 -8.83 2.03 7.76
C ILE A 69 -9.25 2.91 8.93
N ASP A 70 -8.94 4.22 8.89
CA ASP A 70 -8.98 5.12 10.05
C ASP A 70 -9.87 6.37 9.85
N LYS A 71 -10.08 6.82 8.61
CA LYS A 71 -10.82 8.07 8.31
C LYS A 71 -12.14 7.87 7.59
N VAL A 72 -12.70 6.68 7.68
CA VAL A 72 -14.04 6.39 7.16
C VAL A 72 -15.01 7.33 7.87
N ASP A 73 -15.79 8.08 7.10
CA ASP A 73 -16.80 9.02 7.59
C ASP A 73 -16.23 10.20 8.39
N GLU A 74 -14.98 10.58 8.16
CA GLU A 74 -14.41 11.79 8.74
C GLU A 74 -15.26 13.00 8.32
N GLN A 75 -15.89 13.65 9.30
CA GLN A 75 -16.87 14.73 9.06
C GLN A 75 -16.21 16.00 8.53
N ASP A 76 -14.99 16.28 8.99
CA ASP A 76 -14.19 17.44 8.59
C ASP A 76 -13.24 17.12 7.42
N ASN A 77 -13.58 16.10 6.62
CA ASN A 77 -12.75 15.68 5.49
C ASN A 77 -12.68 16.79 4.41
N PRO A 78 -11.49 17.36 4.12
CA PRO A 78 -11.33 18.37 3.07
C PRO A 78 -11.58 17.82 1.66
N PHE A 79 -11.63 16.49 1.51
CA PHE A 79 -11.88 15.75 0.28
C PHE A 79 -13.10 14.82 0.42
N PRO A 80 -14.34 15.33 0.42
CA PRO A 80 -15.55 14.54 0.71
C PRO A 80 -15.72 13.31 -0.19
N ASN A 81 -15.26 13.35 -1.44
CA ASN A 81 -15.26 12.20 -2.36
C ASN A 81 -14.42 11.01 -1.83
N ARG A 82 -13.43 11.25 -0.95
CA ARG A 82 -12.65 10.19 -0.30
C ARG A 82 -13.45 9.41 0.72
N ASN A 83 -14.48 10.00 1.35
CA ASN A 83 -15.37 9.27 2.25
C ASN A 83 -16.17 8.22 1.47
N ASP A 84 -16.76 8.61 0.33
CA ASP A 84 -17.50 7.68 -0.52
C ASP A 84 -16.58 6.59 -1.09
N GLY A 85 -15.38 6.98 -1.56
CA GLY A 85 -14.37 6.01 -2.01
C GLY A 85 -13.95 5.03 -0.90
N SER A 86 -13.77 5.51 0.32
CA SER A 86 -13.39 4.66 1.47
C SER A 86 -14.50 3.69 1.84
N ARG A 87 -15.77 4.15 1.88
CA ARG A 87 -16.93 3.28 2.13
C ARG A 87 -17.03 2.18 1.08
N LEU A 88 -17.03 2.55 -0.20
CA LEU A 88 -17.12 1.60 -1.31
C LEU A 88 -15.97 0.59 -1.26
N THR A 89 -14.75 1.05 -1.02
CA THR A 89 -13.58 0.15 -0.88
C THR A 89 -13.81 -0.89 0.22
N ARG A 90 -14.34 -0.48 1.39
CA ARG A 90 -14.61 -1.39 2.51
C ARG A 90 -15.73 -2.39 2.24
N GLU A 91 -16.73 -2.04 1.42
CA GLU A 91 -17.79 -2.97 1.02
C GLU A 91 -17.23 -4.19 0.25
N HIS A 92 -16.06 -4.03 -0.37
CA HIS A 92 -15.34 -5.09 -1.09
C HIS A 92 -14.19 -5.71 -0.28
N MET A 93 -14.13 -5.48 1.03
CA MET A 93 -13.07 -6.00 1.89
C MET A 93 -13.63 -6.74 3.11
N THR A 94 -12.88 -7.76 3.54
CA THR A 94 -13.11 -8.47 4.80
C THR A 94 -12.41 -7.79 5.96
N ASP A 95 -12.86 -8.07 7.19
CA ASP A 95 -12.20 -7.57 8.40
C ASP A 95 -10.73 -8.01 8.48
N ASP A 96 -10.40 -9.21 8.03
CA ASP A 96 -9.02 -9.72 8.02
C ASP A 96 -8.13 -8.94 7.04
N GLN A 97 -8.65 -8.55 5.88
CA GLN A 97 -7.92 -7.72 4.92
C GLN A 97 -7.73 -6.30 5.45
N LEU A 98 -8.75 -5.73 6.11
CA LEU A 98 -8.63 -4.42 6.77
C LEU A 98 -7.66 -4.44 7.95
N ASN A 99 -7.66 -5.50 8.74
CA ASN A 99 -6.72 -5.69 9.84
C ASN A 99 -5.29 -5.89 9.35
N TRP A 100 -5.10 -6.52 8.18
CA TRP A 100 -3.80 -6.57 7.54
C TRP A 100 -3.30 -5.17 7.18
N LEU A 101 -4.12 -4.32 6.54
CA LEU A 101 -3.74 -2.92 6.28
C LEU A 101 -3.34 -2.20 7.57
N ARG A 102 -4.14 -2.30 8.64
CA ARG A 102 -3.82 -1.68 9.95
C ARG A 102 -2.51 -2.19 10.58
N SER A 103 -2.05 -3.36 10.18
CA SER A 103 -0.80 -3.94 10.68
C SER A 103 0.44 -3.43 9.95
N LEU A 104 0.27 -2.80 8.79
CA LEU A 104 1.39 -2.28 8.01
C LEU A 104 2.01 -1.07 8.72
N PRO A 105 3.35 -0.97 8.73
CA PRO A 105 4.03 0.22 9.23
C PRO A 105 3.83 1.40 8.27
N HIS A 106 3.92 2.63 8.79
CA HIS A 106 3.95 3.83 7.95
C HIS A 106 5.28 3.99 7.19
N GLU A 107 6.37 3.60 7.85
CA GLU A 107 7.72 3.70 7.31
C GLU A 107 8.62 2.64 7.96
N PHE A 108 9.73 2.31 7.28
CA PHE A 108 10.78 1.49 7.86
C PHE A 108 12.14 1.84 7.25
N ILE A 109 13.21 1.49 7.97
CA ILE A 109 14.58 1.54 7.47
C ILE A 109 15.05 0.12 7.19
N PHE A 110 15.50 -0.12 5.97
CA PHE A 110 16.17 -1.36 5.58
C PHE A 110 17.67 -1.13 5.49
N THR A 111 18.44 -1.83 6.32
CA THR A 111 19.91 -1.78 6.30
C THR A 111 20.43 -3.07 5.69
N ALA A 112 20.89 -3.03 4.43
CA ALA A 112 21.46 -4.21 3.78
C ALA A 112 22.85 -4.55 4.34
N GLU A 113 23.66 -3.51 4.56
CA GLU A 113 24.98 -3.56 5.18
C GLU A 113 25.20 -2.26 5.97
N PRO A 114 26.12 -2.22 6.96
CA PRO A 114 26.41 -0.99 7.70
C PRO A 114 26.71 0.19 6.75
N GLY A 115 25.95 1.28 6.91
CA GLY A 115 26.08 2.49 6.07
C GLY A 115 25.28 2.49 4.76
N HIS A 116 24.49 1.44 4.49
CA HIS A 116 23.62 1.33 3.32
C HIS A 116 22.15 1.25 3.74
N ASP A 117 21.68 2.34 4.34
CA ASP A 117 20.30 2.46 4.82
C ASP A 117 19.38 2.96 3.71
N MET A 118 18.28 2.24 3.51
CA MET A 118 17.18 2.65 2.66
C MET A 118 15.99 2.98 3.55
N HIS A 119 15.66 4.27 3.64
CA HIS A 119 14.46 4.72 4.35
C HIS A 119 13.27 4.69 3.39
N VAL A 120 12.25 3.91 3.75
CA VAL A 120 11.06 3.67 2.93
C VAL A 120 9.85 4.30 3.62
N PHE A 121 9.19 5.22 2.94
CA PHE A 121 7.97 5.93 3.34
C PHE A 121 7.17 6.29 2.06
N HIS A 122 5.88 6.56 2.20
CA HIS A 122 4.99 6.80 1.05
C HIS A 122 5.18 8.21 0.43
N ALA A 123 5.08 9.28 1.23
CA ALA A 123 5.20 10.66 0.74
C ALA A 123 6.39 11.40 1.34
N LEU A 124 6.30 11.82 2.60
CA LEU A 124 7.39 12.40 3.38
C LEU A 124 7.67 11.53 4.62
N PRO A 125 8.89 11.56 5.18
CA PRO A 125 9.16 10.94 6.47
C PRO A 125 8.21 11.46 7.55
N GLY A 126 7.48 10.56 8.20
CA GLY A 126 6.47 10.89 9.20
C GLY A 126 5.18 11.55 8.69
N ASP A 127 4.98 11.68 7.37
CA ASP A 127 3.76 12.27 6.79
C ASP A 127 3.42 11.64 5.43
N ASP A 128 2.36 10.83 5.40
CA ASP A 128 1.87 10.14 4.20
C ASP A 128 0.97 11.01 3.30
N GLU A 129 0.66 12.25 3.69
CA GLU A 129 -0.13 13.19 2.87
C GLU A 129 0.71 14.27 2.20
N GLY A 130 1.99 14.42 2.60
CA GLY A 130 2.83 15.63 2.48
C GLY A 130 3.06 16.26 1.09
N ALA A 131 2.39 15.80 0.04
CA ALA A 131 2.34 16.40 -1.29
C ALA A 131 0.94 16.89 -1.73
N LEU A 132 -0.10 16.69 -0.91
CA LEU A 132 -1.44 17.19 -1.19
C LEU A 132 -1.57 18.63 -0.68
N PRO A 133 -2.10 19.56 -1.50
CA PRO A 133 -2.22 20.97 -1.17
C PRO A 133 -3.17 21.24 0.02
#